data_AF-A0A1D8K438-F1
#
_entry.id   AF-A0A1D8K438-F1
#
_cell.length_a   1.000
_cell.length_b   1.000
_cell.length_c   1.000
_cell.angle_alpha   90.00
_cell.angle_beta   90.00
_cell.angle_gamma   90.00
#
_symmetry.space_group_name_H-M   'P 1'
#
loop_
_entity.id
_entity.type
_entity.pdbx_description
1 polymer ?
#
loop_
_entity_poly.entity_id
_entity_poly.type
_entity_poly.pdbx_seq_one_letter_code
_entity_poly.pdbx_strand_id
1 'polypeptide(L)'
;MSDALDFDDEELWVIWNGEQGLVTTSTIGEVESGAEGRQAWLEEPFDMVGPFSLDELLTKGRIAFAACVVMSRQRWQADQVELRRESLRLRRAAQERMEEEFARYNQRRNARQDNLFDLADERRHREALNLPAEGRLEATQIKKAFRRLAQKAHPDSGGSHEQFLRITQARNALLECAS
;
A
#
# COMPACT_ATOMS: atom_id res chain seq x y z
N MET A 1 25.12 62.76 -8.08
CA MET A 1 24.16 62.71 -6.96
C MET A 1 22.94 61.97 -7.46
N SER A 2 22.90 60.67 -7.15
CA SER A 2 21.73 59.78 -7.14
C SER A 2 22.28 58.39 -6.80
N ASP A 3 22.46 58.17 -5.49
CA ASP A 3 22.54 56.81 -4.92
C ASP A 3 21.26 56.08 -5.30
N ALA A 4 21.42 54.93 -5.95
CA ALA A 4 20.37 53.93 -6.13
C ALA A 4 20.90 52.64 -5.51
N LEU A 5 20.89 52.59 -4.19
CA LEU A 5 20.72 51.36 -3.46
C LEU A 5 19.24 51.33 -3.07
N ASP A 6 18.51 50.30 -3.46
CA ASP A 6 17.74 49.47 -2.51
C ASP A 6 16.75 48.52 -3.20
N PHE A 7 16.98 47.21 -2.95
CA PHE A 7 16.07 46.06 -2.78
C PHE A 7 14.87 45.93 -3.74
N ASP A 8 14.70 44.82 -4.45
CA ASP A 8 14.31 43.55 -3.82
C ASP A 8 15.14 42.38 -4.35
N ASP A 9 15.97 41.81 -3.47
CA ASP A 9 16.27 40.38 -3.54
C ASP A 9 14.92 39.67 -3.67
N GLU A 10 14.72 38.88 -4.72
CA GLU A 10 13.67 37.87 -4.79
C GLU A 10 13.79 36.99 -3.54
N GLU A 11 13.12 37.39 -2.45
CA GLU A 11 13.32 36.75 -1.15
C GLU A 11 12.80 35.32 -1.26
N LEU A 12 13.75 34.39 -1.37
CA LEU A 12 13.45 32.98 -1.52
C LEU A 12 12.95 32.42 -0.19
N TRP A 13 11.67 32.06 -0.18
CA TRP A 13 11.03 31.35 0.91
C TRP A 13 11.24 29.86 0.74
N VAL A 14 11.61 29.19 1.83
CA VAL A 14 11.73 27.74 1.88
C VAL A 14 10.35 27.14 2.04
N ILE A 15 9.99 26.27 1.10
CA ILE A 15 8.81 25.42 1.16
C ILE A 15 9.27 24.05 1.65
N TRP A 16 8.74 23.64 2.80
CA TRP A 16 9.02 22.34 3.39
C TRP A 16 7.76 21.50 3.46
N ASN A 17 7.78 20.30 2.86
CA ASN A 17 6.74 19.29 3.03
C ASN A 17 7.31 18.09 3.81
N GLY A 18 6.89 17.94 5.07
CA GLY A 18 7.38 16.89 5.95
C GLY A 18 6.90 15.48 5.60
N GLU A 19 5.76 15.33 4.93
CA GLU A 19 5.22 14.04 4.50
C GLU A 19 6.03 13.47 3.33
N GLN A 20 6.33 14.33 2.36
CA GLN A 20 7.09 13.96 1.15
C GLN A 20 8.60 14.13 1.35
N GLY A 21 9.03 14.75 2.45
CA GLY A 21 10.42 15.13 2.72
C GLY A 21 11.02 16.00 1.63
N LEU A 22 10.20 16.85 1.01
CA LEU A 22 10.56 17.76 -0.06
C LEU A 22 10.93 19.11 0.54
N VAL A 23 12.14 19.58 0.28
CA VAL A 23 12.56 20.96 0.49
C VAL A 23 12.72 21.60 -0.87
N THR A 24 12.05 22.73 -1.09
CA THR A 24 12.27 23.58 -2.26
C THR A 24 12.20 25.04 -1.86
N THR A 25 12.53 25.95 -2.76
CA THR A 25 12.44 27.39 -2.53
C THR A 25 11.60 28.03 -3.62
N SER A 26 10.83 29.05 -3.27
CA SER A 26 10.05 29.87 -4.19
C SER A 26 9.91 31.28 -3.63
N THR A 27 9.59 32.22 -4.50
CA THR A 27 9.27 33.61 -4.20
C THR A 27 7.77 33.75 -3.89
N ILE A 28 7.39 34.91 -3.37
CA ILE A 28 5.97 35.29 -3.32
C ILE A 28 5.55 35.74 -4.72
N GLY A 29 4.49 35.13 -5.24
CA GLY A 29 3.90 35.48 -6.53
C GLY A 29 2.77 36.51 -6.34
N GLU A 30 1.53 36.05 -6.47
CA GLU A 30 0.36 36.91 -6.35
C GLU A 30 0.12 37.37 -4.89
N VAL A 31 -0.24 38.64 -4.72
CA VAL A 31 -0.60 39.22 -3.41
C VAL A 31 -1.88 40.02 -3.55
N GLU A 32 -2.92 39.59 -2.85
CA GLU A 32 -4.19 40.29 -2.74
C GLU A 32 -4.30 40.99 -1.39
N SER A 33 -4.69 42.27 -1.41
CA SER A 33 -4.96 43.03 -0.18
C SER A 33 -6.47 43.07 0.07
N GLY A 34 -6.91 42.38 1.13
CA GLY A 34 -8.32 42.31 1.54
C GLY A 34 -8.56 42.94 2.92
N ALA A 35 -9.81 42.86 3.37
CA ALA A 35 -10.19 43.31 4.72
C ALA A 35 -9.51 42.52 5.85
N GLU A 36 -9.06 41.29 5.57
CA GLU A 36 -8.35 40.40 6.50
C GLU A 36 -6.81 40.54 6.44
N GLY A 37 -6.29 41.51 5.67
CA GLY A 37 -4.85 41.74 5.49
C GLY A 37 -4.35 41.32 4.12
N ARG A 38 -3.02 41.16 3.99
CA ARG A 38 -2.38 40.75 2.75
C ARG A 38 -2.36 39.22 2.64
N GLN A 39 -3.11 38.68 1.69
CA GLN A 39 -3.08 37.28 1.31
C GLN A 39 -2.11 37.09 0.14
N ALA A 40 -1.33 36.02 0.19
CA ALA A 40 -0.31 35.74 -0.82
C ALA A 40 -0.37 34.28 -1.29
N TRP A 41 0.10 34.10 -2.52
CA TRP A 41 0.40 32.84 -3.17
C TRP A 41 1.88 32.80 -3.51
N LEU A 42 2.44 31.59 -3.67
CA LEU A 42 3.81 31.44 -4.17
C LEU A 42 3.85 31.60 -5.69
N GLU A 43 5.04 31.80 -6.23
CA GLU A 43 5.23 31.83 -7.68
C GLU A 43 5.14 30.41 -8.30
N GLU A 44 4.84 30.33 -9.60
CA GLU A 44 4.88 29.07 -10.36
C GLU A 44 6.19 28.30 -10.09
N PRO A 45 6.14 26.96 -9.92
CA PRO A 45 5.01 26.06 -10.09
C PRO A 45 4.16 25.85 -8.81
N PHE A 46 4.27 26.75 -7.82
CA PHE A 46 3.64 26.62 -6.51
C PHE A 46 2.54 27.66 -6.28
N ASP A 47 2.00 28.26 -7.34
CA ASP A 47 0.83 29.17 -7.33
C ASP A 47 -0.41 28.57 -6.66
N MET A 48 -0.52 27.24 -6.63
CA MET A 48 -1.53 26.50 -5.84
C MET A 48 -1.34 26.55 -4.31
N VAL A 49 -0.20 27.05 -3.82
CA VAL A 49 0.13 27.17 -2.39
C VAL A 49 -0.25 28.57 -1.92
N GLY A 50 -1.51 28.70 -1.54
CA GLY A 50 -2.15 29.92 -1.05
C GLY A 50 -3.67 29.79 -1.15
N PRO A 51 -4.45 30.76 -0.66
CA PRO A 51 -4.00 31.97 0.03
C PRO A 51 -3.47 31.68 1.44
N PHE A 52 -2.36 32.32 1.82
CA PHE A 52 -1.88 32.40 3.20
C PHE A 52 -1.59 33.85 3.60
N SER A 53 -1.54 34.16 4.90
CA SER A 53 -1.26 35.52 5.38
C SER A 53 0.21 35.90 5.19
N LEU A 54 0.46 36.88 4.32
CA LEU A 54 1.80 37.43 4.08
C LEU A 54 2.32 38.18 5.31
N ASP A 55 1.44 38.91 5.99
CA ASP A 55 1.77 39.67 7.20
C ASP A 55 2.25 38.74 8.33
N GLU A 56 1.60 37.58 8.49
CA GLU A 56 2.01 36.56 9.44
C GLU A 56 3.35 35.94 9.04
N LEU A 57 3.53 35.60 7.75
CA LEU A 57 4.77 35.04 7.24
C LEU A 57 5.97 35.96 7.49
N LEU A 58 5.82 37.26 7.20
CA LEU A 58 6.87 38.26 7.45
C LEU A 58 7.15 38.44 8.95
N THR A 59 6.11 38.43 9.77
CA THR A 59 6.23 38.67 11.23
C THR A 59 6.84 37.47 11.97
N LYS A 60 6.36 36.26 11.67
CA LYS A 60 6.80 35.02 12.35
C LYS A 60 8.03 34.41 11.66
N GLY A 61 8.27 34.76 10.40
CA GLY A 61 9.25 34.14 9.52
C GLY A 61 8.86 32.72 9.08
N ARG A 62 7.63 32.28 9.38
CA ARG A 62 7.07 30.98 8.99
C ARG A 62 5.55 30.97 9.03
N ILE A 63 4.93 30.18 8.16
CA ILE A 63 3.49 29.91 8.13
C ILE A 63 3.24 28.48 7.66
N ALA A 64 2.26 27.81 8.27
CA ALA A 64 1.81 26.50 7.84
C ALA A 64 0.63 26.66 6.87
N PHE A 65 0.66 25.90 5.77
CA PHE A 65 -0.41 25.85 4.77
C PHE A 65 -0.55 24.42 4.25
N ALA A 66 -1.71 23.81 4.49
CA ALA A 66 -1.96 22.39 4.20
C ALA A 66 -0.84 21.49 4.75
N ALA A 67 -0.24 20.63 3.91
CA ALA A 67 0.87 19.75 4.29
C ALA A 67 2.26 20.42 4.23
N CYS A 68 2.31 21.70 3.86
CA CYS A 68 3.54 22.46 3.66
C CYS A 68 3.74 23.51 4.76
N VAL A 69 5.00 23.84 5.03
CA VAL A 69 5.38 24.99 5.83
C VAL A 69 6.25 25.89 4.98
N VAL A 70 5.83 27.13 4.82
CA VAL A 70 6.60 28.18 4.14
C VAL A 70 7.36 28.96 5.21
N MET A 71 8.66 29.17 5.04
CA MET A 71 9.48 29.83 6.05
C MET A 71 10.67 30.56 5.44
N SER A 72 11.15 31.59 6.13
CA SER A 72 12.38 32.29 5.76
C SER A 72 13.57 31.33 5.84
N ARG A 73 14.63 31.62 5.06
CA ARG A 73 15.87 30.83 5.10
C ARG A 73 16.48 30.78 6.51
N GLN A 74 16.37 31.86 7.26
CA GLN A 74 16.86 31.95 8.64
C GLN A 74 16.11 30.98 9.57
N ARG A 75 14.77 30.91 9.47
CA ARG A 75 13.96 29.97 10.23
C ARG A 75 14.24 28.52 9.82
N TRP A 76 14.39 28.26 8.52
CA TRP A 76 14.78 26.95 8.02
C TRP A 76 16.11 26.48 8.61
N GLN A 77 17.14 27.33 8.62
CA GLN A 77 18.44 26.98 9.20
C GLN A 77 18.36 26.69 10.70
N ALA A 78 17.55 27.45 11.45
CA ALA A 78 17.35 27.22 12.88
C ALA A 78 16.58 25.92 13.17
N ASP A 79 15.55 25.62 12.38
CA ASP A 79 14.61 24.52 12.64
C ASP A 79 14.99 23.21 11.90
N GLN A 80 16.03 23.23 11.05
CA GLN A 80 16.40 22.14 10.13
C GLN A 80 16.54 20.77 10.81
N VAL A 81 17.07 20.74 12.03
CA VAL A 81 17.33 19.49 12.77
C VAL A 81 16.04 18.87 13.29
N GLU A 82 15.15 19.68 13.87
CA GLU A 82 13.87 19.20 14.40
C GLU A 82 12.91 18.82 13.26
N LEU A 83 12.83 19.64 12.21
CA LEU A 83 12.00 19.36 11.03
C LEU A 83 12.40 18.05 10.33
N ARG A 84 13.71 17.73 10.28
CA ARG A 84 14.19 16.44 9.75
C ARG A 84 13.84 15.26 10.64
N ARG A 85 13.91 15.41 11.97
CA ARG A 85 13.50 14.38 12.93
C ARG A 85 12.01 14.10 12.83
N GLU A 86 11.20 15.14 12.70
CA GLU A 86 9.76 15.04 12.54
C GLU A 86 9.38 14.39 11.20
N SER A 87 9.99 14.81 10.08
CA SER A 87 9.77 14.17 8.77
C SER A 87 10.10 12.68 8.79
N LEU A 88 11.17 12.27 9.46
CA LEU A 88 11.50 10.84 9.59
C LEU A 88 10.41 10.07 10.34
N ARG A 89 9.79 10.67 11.37
CA ARG A 89 8.67 10.07 12.10
C ARG A 89 7.41 9.99 11.23
N LEU A 90 7.07 11.08 10.52
CA LEU A 90 5.90 11.13 9.64
C LEU A 90 6.03 10.15 8.47
N ARG A 91 7.22 10.06 7.85
CA ARG A 91 7.50 9.09 6.78
C ARG A 91 7.39 7.65 7.27
N ARG A 92 7.91 7.33 8.45
CA ARG A 92 7.75 5.99 9.05
C ARG A 92 6.27 5.66 9.28
N ALA A 93 5.51 6.56 9.89
CA ALA A 93 4.09 6.35 10.14
C ALA A 93 3.28 6.21 8.84
N ALA A 94 3.60 6.99 7.80
CA ALA A 94 2.96 6.87 6.49
C ALA A 94 3.30 5.55 5.80
N GLN A 95 4.57 5.13 5.85
CA GLN A 95 5.02 3.87 5.29
C GLN A 95 4.42 2.66 6.03
N GLU A 96 4.34 2.71 7.37
CA GLU A 96 3.68 1.68 8.18
C GLU A 96 2.20 1.51 7.81
N ARG A 97 1.47 2.62 7.59
CA ARG A 97 0.07 2.55 7.13
C ARG A 97 -0.05 1.90 5.75
N MET A 98 0.83 2.26 4.82
CA MET A 98 0.83 1.68 3.48
C MET A 98 1.21 0.19 3.49
N GLU A 99 2.22 -0.18 4.27
CA GLU A 99 2.64 -1.58 4.45
C GLU A 99 1.52 -2.41 5.09
N GLU A 100 0.81 -1.86 6.08
CA GLU A 100 -0.34 -2.52 6.70
C GLU A 100 -1.50 -2.71 5.71
N GLU A 101 -1.83 -1.68 4.92
CA GLU A 101 -2.86 -1.77 3.88
C GLU A 101 -2.49 -2.78 2.80
N PHE A 102 -1.23 -2.77 2.35
CA PHE A 102 -0.72 -3.69 1.35
C PHE A 102 -0.67 -5.12 1.88
N ALA A 103 -0.29 -5.32 3.14
CA ALA A 103 -0.33 -6.62 3.82
C ALA A 103 -1.76 -7.15 3.90
N ARG A 104 -2.73 -6.31 4.31
CA ARG A 104 -4.16 -6.68 4.33
C ARG A 104 -4.68 -7.04 2.93
N TYR A 105 -4.31 -6.28 1.92
CA TYR A 105 -4.68 -6.53 0.53
C TYR A 105 -4.12 -7.87 0.02
N ASN A 106 -2.83 -8.12 0.24
CA ASN A 106 -2.17 -9.36 -0.16
C ASN A 106 -2.68 -10.58 0.61
N GLN A 107 -2.94 -10.46 1.91
CA GLN A 107 -3.51 -11.54 2.71
C GLN A 107 -4.88 -11.98 2.17
N ARG A 108 -5.75 -11.03 1.80
CA ARG A 108 -7.06 -11.33 1.20
C ARG A 108 -6.92 -12.00 -0.17
N ARG A 109 -5.93 -11.58 -0.97
CA ARG A 109 -5.66 -12.18 -2.27
C ARG A 109 -5.14 -13.61 -2.13
N ASN A 110 -4.19 -13.84 -1.24
CA ASN A 110 -3.61 -15.15 -0.98
C ASN A 110 -4.68 -16.11 -0.45
N ALA A 111 -5.50 -15.71 0.52
CA ALA A 111 -6.59 -16.55 1.02
C ALA A 111 -7.60 -16.98 -0.07
N ARG A 112 -7.90 -16.10 -1.03
CA ARG A 112 -8.74 -16.46 -2.19
C ARG A 112 -8.04 -17.43 -3.13
N GLN A 113 -6.74 -17.24 -3.33
CA GLN A 113 -5.94 -18.09 -4.19
C GLN A 113 -5.74 -19.48 -3.58
N ASP A 114 -5.46 -19.57 -2.29
CA ASP A 114 -5.36 -20.83 -1.54
C ASP A 114 -6.69 -21.59 -1.60
N ASN A 115 -7.82 -20.92 -1.36
CA ASN A 115 -9.15 -21.55 -1.50
C ASN A 115 -9.42 -22.07 -2.92
N LEU A 116 -8.94 -21.38 -3.96
CA LEU A 116 -9.10 -21.84 -5.35
C LEU A 116 -8.21 -23.04 -5.68
N PHE A 117 -6.99 -23.09 -5.12
CA PHE A 117 -6.11 -24.24 -5.24
C PHE A 117 -6.69 -25.46 -4.50
N ASP A 118 -7.20 -25.27 -3.29
CA ASP A 118 -7.84 -26.34 -2.51
C ASP A 118 -9.06 -26.91 -3.23
N LEU A 119 -9.92 -26.06 -3.82
CA LEU A 119 -11.06 -26.51 -4.63
C LEU A 119 -10.64 -27.25 -5.91
N ALA A 120 -9.56 -26.82 -6.55
CA ALA A 120 -9.03 -27.47 -7.75
C ALA A 120 -8.43 -28.85 -7.42
N ASP A 121 -7.72 -28.96 -6.29
CA ASP A 121 -7.15 -30.23 -5.83
C ASP A 121 -8.25 -31.18 -5.33
N GLU A 122 -9.28 -30.68 -4.64
CA GLU A 122 -10.45 -31.47 -4.27
C GLU A 122 -11.15 -32.06 -5.52
N ARG A 123 -11.38 -31.26 -6.56
CA ARG A 123 -11.95 -31.73 -7.83
C ARG A 123 -11.09 -32.81 -8.50
N ARG A 124 -9.77 -32.63 -8.54
CA ARG A 124 -8.84 -33.62 -9.09
C ARG A 124 -8.85 -34.93 -8.30
N HIS A 125 -9.01 -34.86 -6.98
CA HIS A 125 -9.13 -36.04 -6.13
C HIS A 125 -10.48 -36.75 -6.35
N ARG A 126 -11.58 -36.00 -6.53
CA ARG A 126 -12.89 -36.57 -6.89
C ARG A 126 -12.84 -37.28 -8.24
N GLU A 127 -12.24 -36.66 -9.24
CA GLU A 127 -12.04 -37.24 -10.59
C GLU A 127 -11.18 -38.51 -10.54
N ALA A 128 -10.08 -38.51 -9.78
CA ALA A 128 -9.21 -39.68 -9.62
C ALA A 128 -9.96 -40.88 -9.00
N LEU A 129 -11.00 -40.64 -8.19
CA LEU A 129 -11.85 -41.68 -7.60
C LEU A 129 -13.14 -41.94 -8.39
N ASN A 130 -13.34 -41.30 -9.56
CA ASN A 130 -14.61 -41.32 -10.32
C ASN A 130 -15.83 -40.99 -9.44
N LEU A 131 -15.67 -40.01 -8.55
CA LEU A 131 -16.73 -39.48 -7.70
C LEU A 131 -17.37 -38.23 -8.34
N PRO A 132 -18.62 -37.87 -7.98
CA PRO A 132 -19.25 -36.64 -8.44
C PRO A 132 -18.37 -35.41 -8.16
N ALA A 133 -18.18 -34.58 -9.18
CA ALA A 133 -17.34 -33.37 -9.11
C ALA A 133 -17.87 -32.34 -8.10
N GLU A 134 -19.16 -32.38 -7.80
CA GLU A 134 -19.84 -31.46 -6.88
C GLU A 134 -20.78 -32.23 -5.93
N GLY A 135 -21.13 -31.61 -4.81
CA GLY A 135 -22.03 -32.19 -3.80
C GLY A 135 -21.32 -32.82 -2.60
N ARG A 136 -22.10 -33.10 -1.55
CA ARG A 136 -21.61 -33.67 -0.28
C ARG A 136 -21.20 -35.13 -0.49
N LEU A 137 -19.94 -35.43 -0.14
CA LEU A 137 -19.41 -36.79 -0.18
C LEU A 137 -19.32 -37.34 1.24
N GLU A 138 -19.92 -38.51 1.45
CA GLU A 138 -19.81 -39.24 2.70
C GLU A 138 -18.56 -40.12 2.69
N ALA A 139 -17.90 -40.27 3.84
CA ALA A 139 -16.69 -41.09 3.98
C ALA A 139 -16.88 -42.54 3.47
N THR A 140 -18.11 -43.06 3.55
CA THR A 140 -18.50 -44.38 3.04
C THR A 140 -18.44 -44.46 1.50
N GLN A 141 -18.81 -43.38 0.80
CA GLN A 141 -18.77 -43.29 -0.66
C GLN A 141 -17.33 -43.22 -1.17
N ILE A 142 -16.47 -42.43 -0.50
CA ILE A 142 -15.04 -42.31 -0.82
C ILE A 142 -14.34 -43.67 -0.68
N LYS A 143 -14.55 -44.37 0.45
CA LYS A 143 -13.97 -45.69 0.70
C LYS A 143 -14.46 -46.75 -0.29
N LYS A 144 -15.73 -46.71 -0.71
CA LYS A 144 -16.32 -47.62 -1.69
C LYS A 144 -15.74 -47.42 -3.09
N ALA A 145 -15.60 -46.16 -3.52
CA ALA A 145 -15.00 -45.82 -4.81
C ALA A 145 -13.51 -46.21 -4.86
N PHE A 146 -12.76 -45.90 -3.81
CA PHE A 146 -11.37 -46.34 -3.66
C PHE A 146 -11.23 -47.86 -3.77
N ARG A 147 -12.04 -48.64 -3.05
CA ARG A 147 -11.92 -50.12 -3.08
C ARG A 147 -12.10 -50.69 -4.49
N ARG A 148 -13.05 -50.15 -5.26
CA ARG A 148 -13.31 -50.57 -6.64
C ARG A 148 -12.13 -50.26 -7.58
N LEU A 149 -11.54 -49.07 -7.43
CA LEU A 149 -10.42 -48.64 -8.26
C LEU A 149 -9.10 -49.28 -7.84
N ALA A 150 -8.88 -49.47 -6.54
CA ALA A 150 -7.71 -50.14 -5.99
C ALA A 150 -7.59 -51.58 -6.49
N GLN A 151 -8.71 -52.31 -6.58
CA GLN A 151 -8.73 -53.66 -7.14
C GLN A 151 -8.36 -53.70 -8.63
N LYS A 152 -8.69 -52.65 -9.40
CA LYS A 152 -8.40 -52.56 -10.84
C LYS A 152 -7.01 -52.01 -11.14
N ALA A 153 -6.51 -51.10 -10.29
CA ALA A 153 -5.20 -50.46 -10.44
C ALA A 153 -4.08 -51.22 -9.71
N HIS A 154 -4.39 -52.32 -9.03
CA HIS A 154 -3.38 -53.10 -8.31
C HIS A 154 -2.35 -53.70 -9.29
N PRO A 155 -1.04 -53.54 -9.04
CA PRO A 155 0.01 -54.08 -9.91
C PRO A 155 -0.10 -55.60 -10.11
N ASP A 156 -0.47 -56.33 -9.07
CA ASP A 156 -0.69 -57.79 -9.15
C ASP A 156 -1.88 -58.20 -10.03
N SER A 157 -2.77 -57.27 -10.38
CA SER A 157 -3.90 -57.49 -11.29
C SER A 157 -3.66 -56.88 -12.68
N GLY A 158 -2.41 -56.50 -12.98
CA GLY A 158 -2.02 -55.86 -14.25
C GLY A 158 -2.21 -54.34 -14.29
N GLY A 159 -2.44 -53.70 -13.14
CA GLY A 159 -2.58 -52.25 -13.01
C GLY A 159 -1.26 -51.50 -12.89
N SER A 160 -1.31 -50.17 -13.00
CA SER A 160 -0.13 -49.30 -12.84
C SER A 160 0.07 -48.90 -11.38
N HIS A 161 1.30 -49.08 -10.87
CA HIS A 161 1.70 -48.63 -9.53
C HIS A 161 1.48 -47.11 -9.34
N GLU A 162 1.74 -46.31 -10.38
CA GLU A 162 1.52 -44.86 -10.37
C GLU A 162 0.02 -44.52 -10.22
N GLN A 163 -0.85 -45.27 -10.91
CA GLN A 163 -2.29 -45.10 -10.77
C GLN A 163 -2.77 -45.48 -9.37
N PHE A 164 -2.21 -46.53 -8.76
CA PHE A 164 -2.53 -46.94 -7.39
C PHE A 164 -2.12 -45.88 -6.34
N LEU A 165 -0.96 -45.25 -6.52
CA LEU A 165 -0.52 -44.13 -5.66
C LEU A 165 -1.46 -42.93 -5.80
N ARG A 166 -1.82 -42.56 -7.03
CA ARG A 166 -2.71 -41.43 -7.32
C ARG A 166 -4.08 -41.58 -6.67
N ILE A 167 -4.70 -42.75 -6.75
CA ILE A 167 -6.01 -43.01 -6.10
C ILE A 167 -5.90 -43.07 -4.57
N THR A 168 -4.76 -43.49 -4.03
CA THR A 168 -4.51 -43.54 -2.58
C THR A 168 -4.35 -42.15 -2.00
N GLN A 169 -3.58 -41.28 -2.68
CA GLN A 169 -3.43 -39.87 -2.33
C GLN A 169 -4.79 -39.15 -2.37
N ALA A 170 -5.56 -39.34 -3.45
CA ALA A 170 -6.90 -38.77 -3.59
C ALA A 170 -7.87 -39.19 -2.48
N ARG A 171 -7.82 -40.47 -2.06
CA ARG A 171 -8.64 -40.97 -0.94
C ARG A 171 -8.29 -40.27 0.37
N ASN A 172 -7.00 -40.15 0.69
CA ASN A 172 -6.56 -39.57 1.96
C ASN A 172 -6.97 -38.09 2.04
N ALA A 173 -6.69 -37.31 0.98
CA ALA A 173 -7.08 -35.91 0.92
C ALA A 173 -8.59 -35.70 1.07
N LEU A 174 -9.42 -36.50 0.38
CA LEU A 174 -10.87 -36.39 0.51
C LEU A 174 -11.42 -36.86 1.86
N LEU A 175 -10.74 -37.79 2.55
CA LEU A 175 -11.13 -38.20 3.91
C LEU A 175 -10.77 -37.14 4.95
N GLU A 176 -9.67 -36.42 4.77
CA GLU A 176 -9.28 -35.29 5.62
C GLU A 176 -10.27 -34.11 5.48
N CYS A 177 -10.78 -33.84 4.28
CA CYS A 177 -11.80 -32.81 4.06
C CYS A 177 -13.22 -33.21 4.51
N ALA A 178 -13.53 -34.51 4.60
CA ALA A 178 -14.85 -35.04 4.94
C ALA A 178 -15.01 -35.48 6.40
N SER A 179 -13.96 -35.34 7.22
CA SER A 179 -13.97 -35.63 8.67
C SER A 179 -14.34 -34.38 9.48
#